data_AF-A0A8J2NCZ9-F1
#
_entry.id   AF-A0A8J2NCZ9-F1
#
_cell.length_a   1.000
_cell.length_b   1.000
_cell.length_c   1.000
_cell.angle_alpha   90.00
_cell.angle_beta   90.00
_cell.angle_gamma   90.00
#
_symmetry.space_group_name_H-M   'P 1'
#
loop_
_entity.id
_entity.type
_entity.pdbx_description
1 polymer ?
#
loop_
_entity_poly.entity_id
_entity_poly.type
_entity_poly.pdbx_seq_one_letter_code
_entity_poly.pdbx_strand_id
1 'polypeptide(L)'
;MSSPKDSQEWTQVSRKSRKNKSKSTKFNQDSSSSHSHINASPVAPNTESLYSPAELEASYRRHRERWESEPSCTKVRDIISSKASDLNCVNRAVNFGVGTFDPKGLVDPRASFVQLAAFDIIVEELGKKIETYIQDPMFSASDKTFLGNLGHAVVEAPAGNDLVTPTTFFFGVHLYKGVYKEAFANHLPALFIGTGWDAWESMMTSDGLDEIQEIQKTYERCEFPEEKYDTVFSMTTIYWKTTGEAKEGEEIKDEGKSKVKVKVKEESNRAGTKEKDEDELSKKLESTTISE
;
A
#
# COMPACT_ATOMS: atom_id res chain seq x y z
N MET A 1 -44.61 -42.69 26.35
CA MET A 1 -43.24 -43.00 26.79
C MET A 1 -42.43 -43.38 25.58
N SER A 2 -41.55 -42.47 25.12
CA SER A 2 -40.58 -42.77 24.07
C SER A 2 -39.29 -42.02 24.39
N SER A 3 -38.21 -42.78 24.50
CA SER A 3 -36.81 -42.36 24.58
C SER A 3 -36.00 -43.54 24.04
N PRO A 4 -34.68 -43.41 23.81
CA PRO A 4 -33.96 -42.43 22.99
C PRO A 4 -32.90 -43.15 22.10
N LYS A 5 -32.17 -42.41 21.25
CA LYS A 5 -30.78 -42.63 20.76
C LYS A 5 -30.52 -41.71 19.57
N ASP A 6 -29.70 -40.67 19.68
CA ASP A 6 -28.22 -40.63 19.61
C ASP A 6 -27.61 -40.87 18.23
N SER A 7 -26.51 -40.15 17.98
CA SER A 7 -25.52 -40.22 16.88
C SER A 7 -25.83 -39.32 15.68
N GLN A 8 -25.20 -38.14 15.56
CA GLN A 8 -23.87 -37.90 14.97
C GLN A 8 -23.72 -38.32 13.50
N GLU A 9 -23.35 -37.31 12.68
CA GLU A 9 -22.26 -37.32 11.70
C GLU A 9 -22.31 -38.38 10.58
N TRP A 10 -22.43 -37.96 9.31
CA TRP A 10 -21.63 -38.54 8.22
C TRP A 10 -21.44 -37.58 7.04
N THR A 11 -20.17 -37.38 6.71
CA THR A 11 -19.60 -36.91 5.44
C THR A 11 -19.75 -37.99 4.34
N GLN A 12 -20.02 -37.64 3.08
CA GLN A 12 -19.11 -37.91 1.92
C GLN A 12 -19.76 -37.94 0.51
N VAL A 13 -19.22 -37.05 -0.33
CA VAL A 13 -18.51 -37.26 -1.62
C VAL A 13 -19.09 -38.16 -2.74
N SER A 14 -19.46 -37.46 -3.82
CA SER A 14 -19.35 -37.75 -5.27
C SER A 14 -20.01 -38.98 -5.91
N ARG A 15 -20.59 -38.75 -7.10
CA ARG A 15 -20.64 -39.77 -8.15
C ARG A 15 -19.84 -39.33 -9.37
N LYS A 16 -18.73 -40.04 -9.59
CA LYS A 16 -18.09 -40.24 -10.90
C LYS A 16 -19.12 -40.75 -11.91
N SER A 17 -19.18 -40.15 -13.09
CA SER A 17 -19.59 -40.87 -14.30
C SER A 17 -18.39 -41.06 -15.23
N ARG A 18 -18.28 -42.27 -15.76
CA ARG A 18 -17.10 -42.86 -16.40
C ARG A 18 -17.04 -42.56 -17.89
N LYS A 19 -15.81 -42.26 -18.33
CA LYS A 19 -15.08 -42.78 -19.52
C LYS A 19 -15.91 -43.23 -20.73
N ASN A 20 -15.68 -42.56 -21.85
CA ASN A 20 -15.60 -43.24 -23.14
C ASN A 20 -14.14 -43.53 -23.49
N LYS A 21 -13.91 -44.78 -23.90
CA LYS A 21 -12.64 -45.42 -24.19
C LYS A 21 -12.55 -45.56 -25.70
N SER A 22 -11.54 -44.98 -26.33
CA SER A 22 -11.09 -45.44 -27.64
C SER A 22 -9.55 -45.47 -27.68
N LYS A 23 -9.05 -46.26 -28.63
CA LYS A 23 -7.90 -47.17 -28.52
C LYS A 23 -6.51 -46.53 -28.62
N SER A 24 -5.63 -46.94 -27.71
CA SER A 24 -4.22 -47.35 -27.88
C SER A 24 -3.54 -47.05 -29.22
N THR A 25 -2.47 -46.25 -29.16
CA THR A 25 -1.16 -46.61 -29.76
C THR A 25 -0.04 -46.20 -28.80
N LYS A 26 0.86 -47.14 -28.50
CA LYS A 26 2.02 -47.00 -27.60
C LYS A 26 3.04 -46.02 -28.18
N PHE A 27 3.64 -45.15 -27.37
CA PHE A 27 5.06 -44.76 -27.47
C PHE A 27 5.55 -44.25 -26.11
N ASN A 28 6.87 -44.31 -25.92
CA ASN A 28 7.59 -44.59 -24.69
C ASN A 28 7.52 -43.56 -23.54
N GLN A 29 7.74 -44.11 -22.34
CA GLN A 29 8.28 -43.45 -21.15
C GLN A 29 9.42 -42.48 -21.51
N ASP A 30 9.31 -41.25 -21.02
CA ASP A 30 10.42 -40.63 -20.31
C ASP A 30 9.88 -39.80 -19.15
N SER A 31 10.47 -40.05 -17.99
CA SER A 31 10.27 -39.39 -16.72
C SER A 31 10.82 -37.98 -16.76
N SER A 32 9.97 -36.99 -16.50
CA SER A 32 10.42 -35.69 -16.00
C SER A 32 9.38 -35.12 -15.04
N SER A 33 9.85 -34.87 -13.83
CA SER A 33 9.23 -34.12 -12.75
C SER A 33 8.48 -32.89 -13.28
N SER A 34 7.15 -32.95 -13.26
CA SER A 34 6.31 -31.77 -13.50
C SER A 34 5.99 -31.15 -12.15
N HIS A 35 6.85 -30.20 -11.74
CA HIS A 35 6.45 -29.18 -10.78
C HIS A 35 5.18 -28.53 -11.32
N SER A 36 4.10 -28.59 -10.55
CA SER A 36 2.86 -27.89 -10.85
C SER A 36 3.10 -26.40 -10.66
N HIS A 37 3.67 -25.74 -11.67
CA HIS A 37 3.57 -24.31 -11.83
C HIS A 37 2.07 -24.03 -11.97
N ILE A 38 1.51 -23.28 -11.02
CA ILE A 38 0.21 -22.64 -11.17
C ILE A 38 0.40 -21.61 -12.30
N ASN A 39 0.37 -22.09 -13.53
CA ASN A 39 0.37 -21.23 -14.71
C ASN A 39 -0.97 -20.52 -14.68
N ALA A 40 -0.94 -19.19 -14.48
CA ALA A 40 -2.08 -18.35 -14.71
C ALA A 40 -2.61 -18.66 -16.11
N SER A 41 -3.86 -19.11 -16.20
CA SER A 41 -4.54 -19.25 -17.49
C SER A 41 -4.48 -17.92 -18.22
N PRO A 42 -4.36 -17.91 -19.57
CA PRO A 42 -4.40 -16.67 -20.34
C PRO A 42 -5.65 -15.89 -19.96
N VAL A 43 -5.44 -14.72 -19.36
CA VAL A 43 -6.51 -13.79 -19.02
C VAL A 43 -7.05 -13.24 -20.33
N ALA A 44 -8.28 -13.62 -20.69
CA ALA A 44 -8.94 -13.07 -21.86
C ALA A 44 -9.44 -11.66 -21.53
N PRO A 45 -9.07 -10.62 -22.30
CA PRO A 45 -9.55 -9.26 -22.08
C PRO A 45 -11.09 -9.21 -22.12
N ASN A 46 -11.69 -8.35 -21.29
CA ASN A 46 -13.13 -8.16 -21.32
C ASN A 46 -13.54 -7.35 -22.57
N THR A 47 -14.01 -8.04 -23.63
CA THR A 47 -14.31 -7.40 -24.92
C THR A 47 -15.72 -6.79 -25.03
N GLU A 48 -16.59 -6.99 -24.04
CA GLU A 48 -17.96 -6.44 -24.05
C GLU A 48 -18.23 -5.74 -22.72
N SER A 49 -18.58 -4.46 -22.80
CA SER A 49 -18.99 -3.68 -21.64
C SER A 49 -20.49 -3.80 -21.39
N LEU A 50 -20.89 -4.12 -20.16
CA LEU A 50 -22.29 -4.07 -19.71
C LEU A 50 -22.66 -2.66 -19.22
N TYR A 51 -21.70 -1.93 -18.66
CA TYR A 51 -21.89 -0.57 -18.16
C TYR A 51 -21.17 0.45 -19.05
N SER A 52 -21.80 1.60 -19.22
CA SER A 52 -21.19 2.75 -19.86
C SER A 52 -20.15 3.41 -18.93
N PRO A 53 -19.17 4.14 -19.47
CA PRO A 53 -18.20 4.89 -18.65
C PRO A 53 -18.85 5.83 -17.63
N ALA A 54 -19.99 6.44 -17.98
CA ALA A 54 -20.72 7.34 -17.09
C ALA A 54 -21.39 6.60 -15.91
N GLU A 55 -21.88 5.37 -16.13
CA GLU A 55 -22.42 4.53 -15.05
C GLU A 55 -21.33 4.03 -14.11
N LEU A 56 -20.16 3.70 -14.64
CA LEU A 56 -18.98 3.36 -13.84
C LEU A 56 -18.53 4.55 -13.00
N GLU A 57 -18.50 5.75 -13.59
CA GLU A 57 -18.14 6.98 -12.87
C GLU A 57 -19.14 7.31 -11.74
N ALA A 58 -20.44 7.18 -12.00
CA ALA A 58 -21.46 7.38 -10.96
C ALA A 58 -21.32 6.35 -9.83
N SER A 59 -21.03 5.09 -10.17
CA SER A 59 -20.77 4.02 -9.20
C SER A 59 -19.53 4.31 -8.37
N TYR A 60 -18.43 4.73 -9.00
CA TYR A 60 -17.20 5.12 -8.33
C TYR A 60 -17.45 6.26 -7.34
N ARG A 61 -18.11 7.35 -7.75
CA ARG A 61 -18.39 8.49 -6.85
C ARG A 61 -19.17 8.05 -5.61
N ARG A 62 -20.18 7.19 -5.78
CA ARG A 62 -20.94 6.64 -4.65
C ARG A 62 -20.08 5.82 -3.69
N HIS A 63 -19.19 4.98 -4.21
CA HIS A 63 -18.29 4.16 -3.38
C HIS A 63 -17.23 5.01 -2.68
N ARG A 64 -16.69 6.01 -3.39
CA ARG A 64 -15.75 6.98 -2.84
C ARG A 64 -16.39 7.80 -1.72
N GLU A 65 -17.54 8.42 -1.94
CA GLU A 65 -18.29 9.18 -0.93
C GLU A 65 -18.56 8.33 0.32
N ARG A 66 -18.94 7.06 0.13
CA ARG A 66 -19.13 6.12 1.23
C ARG A 66 -17.83 5.88 1.99
N TRP A 67 -16.75 5.53 1.30
CA TRP A 67 -15.46 5.23 1.94
C TRP A 67 -14.88 6.45 2.64
N GLU A 68 -15.01 7.65 2.08
CA GLU A 68 -14.61 8.92 2.71
C GLU A 68 -15.34 9.18 4.03
N SER A 69 -16.55 8.64 4.20
CA SER A 69 -17.30 8.74 5.47
C SER A 69 -16.85 7.72 6.52
N GLU A 70 -16.03 6.73 6.16
CA GLU A 70 -15.58 5.66 7.05
C GLU A 70 -14.32 6.09 7.85
N PRO A 71 -14.19 5.71 9.13
CA PRO A 71 -13.01 6.02 9.95
C PRO A 71 -11.68 5.54 9.34
N SER A 72 -11.70 4.43 8.60
CA SER A 72 -10.53 3.92 7.87
C SER A 72 -9.94 4.95 6.90
N CYS A 73 -10.75 5.65 6.12
CA CYS A 73 -10.29 6.70 5.21
C CYS A 73 -9.58 7.83 5.96
N THR A 74 -10.17 8.34 7.05
CA THR A 74 -9.54 9.40 7.86
C THR A 74 -8.17 8.96 8.39
N LYS A 75 -8.06 7.73 8.89
CA LYS A 75 -6.78 7.19 9.36
C LYS A 75 -5.75 7.07 8.24
N VAL A 76 -6.16 6.66 7.04
CA VAL A 76 -5.26 6.62 5.87
C VAL A 76 -4.73 8.02 5.58
N ARG A 77 -5.60 9.04 5.53
CA ARG A 77 -5.18 10.44 5.33
C ARG A 77 -4.18 10.88 6.40
N ASP A 78 -4.49 10.64 7.67
CA ASP A 78 -3.61 10.98 8.79
C ASP A 78 -2.22 10.31 8.67
N ILE A 79 -2.17 9.03 8.30
CA ILE A 79 -0.92 8.30 8.09
C ILE A 79 -0.10 8.96 6.99
N ILE A 80 -0.69 9.17 5.81
CA ILE A 80 0.03 9.74 4.66
C ILE A 80 0.48 11.18 4.94
N SER A 81 -0.41 12.01 5.49
CA SER A 81 -0.09 13.38 5.90
C SER A 81 1.03 13.43 6.94
N SER A 82 1.05 12.51 7.92
CA SER A 82 2.12 12.45 8.93
C SER A 82 3.50 12.08 8.36
N LYS A 83 3.53 11.50 7.15
CA LYS A 83 4.74 11.07 6.42
C LYS A 83 5.06 11.97 5.22
N ALA A 84 4.41 13.12 5.09
CA ALA A 84 4.59 14.02 3.94
C ALA A 84 6.06 14.41 3.68
N SER A 85 6.90 14.53 4.72
CA SER A 85 8.33 14.83 4.57
C SER A 85 9.13 13.67 3.96
N ASP A 86 8.82 12.43 4.32
CA ASP A 86 9.45 11.23 3.77
C ASP A 86 8.98 10.97 2.33
N LEU A 87 7.73 11.35 2.04
CA LEU A 87 7.05 11.08 0.78
C LEU A 87 7.18 12.22 -0.24
N ASN A 88 7.95 13.27 0.06
CA ASN A 88 8.12 14.43 -0.80
C ASN A 88 8.76 14.12 -2.17
N CYS A 89 9.45 12.98 -2.28
CA CYS A 89 10.07 12.53 -3.51
C CYS A 89 9.07 11.87 -4.47
N VAL A 90 7.86 11.54 -4.01
CA VAL A 90 6.85 10.87 -4.83
C VAL A 90 6.33 11.82 -5.89
N ASN A 91 6.53 11.47 -7.16
CA ASN A 91 6.07 12.25 -8.32
C ASN A 91 5.16 11.46 -9.27
N ARG A 92 5.02 10.15 -9.01
CA ARG A 92 4.24 9.22 -9.80
C ARG A 92 3.55 8.22 -8.90
N ALA A 93 2.33 7.86 -9.24
CA ALA A 93 1.60 6.79 -8.61
C ALA A 93 1.15 5.76 -9.65
N VAL A 94 1.33 4.48 -9.33
CA VAL A 94 0.91 3.36 -10.18
C VAL A 94 -0.03 2.47 -9.39
N ASN A 95 -1.17 2.11 -9.98
CA ASN A 95 -2.14 1.18 -9.42
C ASN A 95 -2.22 -0.08 -10.29
N PHE A 96 -1.87 -1.22 -9.72
CA PHE A 96 -1.88 -2.50 -10.42
C PHE A 96 -3.01 -3.38 -9.90
N GLY A 97 -3.65 -4.09 -10.84
CA GLY A 97 -4.52 -5.24 -10.53
C GLY A 97 -5.76 -4.91 -9.71
N VAL A 98 -6.29 -3.69 -9.86
CA VAL A 98 -7.52 -3.25 -9.16
C VAL A 98 -8.77 -4.05 -9.59
N GLY A 99 -8.70 -4.79 -10.70
CA GLY A 99 -9.80 -5.53 -11.30
C GLY A 99 -10.64 -4.69 -12.25
N THR A 100 -11.52 -5.35 -13.00
CA THR A 100 -12.51 -4.66 -13.84
C THR A 100 -13.63 -4.06 -12.99
N PHE A 101 -14.12 -2.88 -13.39
CA PHE A 101 -15.28 -2.23 -12.76
C PHE A 101 -16.60 -2.69 -13.39
N ASP A 102 -16.52 -3.49 -14.46
CA ASP A 102 -17.63 -4.04 -15.22
C ASP A 102 -17.52 -5.58 -15.33
N PRO A 103 -17.58 -6.32 -14.20
CA PRO A 103 -17.45 -7.76 -14.22
C PRO A 103 -18.68 -8.41 -14.86
N LYS A 104 -18.45 -9.33 -15.81
CA LYS A 104 -19.50 -10.19 -16.36
C LYS A 104 -19.99 -11.16 -15.29
N GLY A 105 -21.10 -10.85 -14.60
CA GLY A 105 -21.81 -11.78 -13.72
C GLY A 105 -22.14 -11.25 -12.32
N LEU A 106 -22.11 -12.14 -11.32
CA LEU A 106 -22.50 -11.87 -9.92
C LEU A 106 -21.36 -11.37 -9.02
N VAL A 107 -20.17 -11.13 -9.59
CA VAL A 107 -19.03 -10.64 -8.80
C VAL A 107 -19.24 -9.14 -8.57
N ASP A 108 -19.34 -8.74 -7.31
CA ASP A 108 -19.51 -7.36 -6.92
C ASP A 108 -18.20 -6.56 -7.18
N PRO A 109 -18.21 -5.54 -8.05
CA PRO A 109 -17.03 -4.70 -8.30
C PRO A 109 -16.72 -3.73 -7.14
N ARG A 110 -17.44 -3.82 -6.00
CA ARG A 110 -17.20 -2.98 -4.81
C ARG A 110 -15.72 -2.88 -4.46
N ALA A 111 -15.00 -4.00 -4.43
CA ALA A 111 -13.58 -4.00 -4.06
C ALA A 111 -12.75 -3.12 -4.99
N SER A 112 -12.95 -3.23 -6.30
CA SER A 112 -12.28 -2.41 -7.32
C SER A 112 -12.58 -0.93 -7.12
N PHE A 113 -13.85 -0.56 -6.91
CA PHE A 113 -14.23 0.84 -6.68
C PHE A 113 -13.63 1.42 -5.39
N VAL A 114 -13.65 0.66 -4.28
CA VAL A 114 -13.11 1.11 -3.00
C VAL A 114 -11.58 1.21 -3.03
N GLN A 115 -10.91 0.25 -3.68
CA GLN A 115 -9.46 0.30 -3.87
C GLN A 115 -9.03 1.47 -4.76
N LEU A 116 -9.78 1.78 -5.83
CA LEU A 116 -9.54 2.98 -6.64
C LEU A 116 -9.75 4.26 -5.82
N ALA A 117 -10.83 4.34 -5.02
CA ALA A 117 -11.06 5.49 -4.16
C ALA A 117 -9.91 5.70 -3.14
N ALA A 118 -9.42 4.63 -2.54
CA ALA A 118 -8.26 4.69 -1.64
C ALA A 118 -6.99 5.18 -2.36
N PHE A 119 -6.72 4.66 -3.55
CA PHE A 119 -5.61 5.11 -4.38
C PHE A 119 -5.69 6.63 -4.65
N ASP A 120 -6.84 7.12 -5.12
CA ASP A 120 -7.03 8.53 -5.46
C ASP A 120 -6.87 9.45 -4.26
N ILE A 121 -7.41 9.03 -3.12
CA ILE A 121 -7.32 9.80 -1.88
C ILE A 121 -5.88 9.88 -1.38
N ILE A 122 -5.11 8.80 -1.47
CA ILE A 122 -3.69 8.82 -1.11
C ILE A 122 -2.91 9.72 -2.09
N VAL A 123 -3.22 9.67 -3.38
CA VAL A 123 -2.62 10.58 -4.38
C VAL A 123 -2.93 12.04 -4.06
N GLU A 124 -4.16 12.36 -3.65
CA GLU A 124 -4.55 13.71 -3.22
C GLU A 124 -3.76 14.19 -1.99
N GLU A 125 -3.57 13.31 -1.00
CA GLU A 125 -2.80 13.59 0.22
C GLU A 125 -1.30 13.77 -0.03
N LEU A 126 -0.73 13.03 -0.99
CA LEU A 126 0.67 13.19 -1.38
C LEU A 126 0.97 14.54 -2.06
N GLY A 127 -0.07 15.29 -2.45
CA GLY A 127 0.07 16.67 -2.90
C GLY A 127 0.18 16.86 -4.42
N LYS A 128 0.60 18.06 -4.84
CA LYS A 128 0.32 18.52 -6.21
C LYS A 128 1.27 17.97 -7.28
N LYS A 129 0.63 17.43 -8.32
CA LYS A 129 1.13 16.98 -9.63
C LYS A 129 1.83 15.63 -9.63
N ILE A 130 1.13 14.63 -9.11
CA ILE A 130 1.49 13.22 -9.27
C ILE A 130 0.88 12.69 -10.56
N GLU A 131 1.72 12.11 -11.42
CA GLU A 131 1.26 11.38 -12.59
C GLU A 131 0.65 10.06 -12.14
N THR A 132 -0.57 9.74 -12.56
CA THR A 132 -1.27 8.52 -12.15
C THR A 132 -1.40 7.55 -13.32
N TYR A 133 -1.01 6.30 -13.06
CA TYR A 133 -1.08 5.22 -14.04
C TYR A 133 -1.80 4.02 -13.45
N ILE A 134 -2.62 3.36 -14.26
CA ILE A 134 -3.36 2.18 -13.81
C ILE A 134 -3.18 1.05 -14.83
N GLN A 135 -2.87 -0.14 -14.33
CA GLN A 135 -2.66 -1.34 -15.15
C GLN A 135 -3.49 -2.50 -14.61
N ASP A 136 -4.38 -3.04 -15.45
CA ASP A 136 -5.04 -4.31 -15.20
C ASP A 136 -5.35 -5.02 -16.55
N PRO A 137 -4.95 -6.30 -16.73
CA PRO A 137 -5.25 -7.04 -17.95
C PRO A 137 -6.76 -7.31 -18.16
N MET A 138 -7.60 -7.14 -17.13
CA MET A 138 -9.05 -7.36 -17.19
C MET A 138 -9.82 -6.16 -17.74
N PHE A 139 -9.19 -4.99 -17.93
CA PHE A 139 -9.91 -3.78 -18.31
C PHE A 139 -10.62 -3.89 -19.66
N SER A 140 -11.92 -3.60 -19.64
CA SER A 140 -12.76 -3.36 -20.81
C SER A 140 -12.51 -1.98 -21.43
N ALA A 141 -13.08 -1.73 -22.60
CA ALA A 141 -13.06 -0.39 -23.21
C ALA A 141 -13.79 0.65 -22.34
N SER A 142 -14.84 0.25 -21.63
CA SER A 142 -15.55 1.13 -20.69
C SER A 142 -14.68 1.48 -19.49
N ASP A 143 -13.98 0.49 -18.91
CA ASP A 143 -13.04 0.72 -17.80
C ASP A 143 -11.98 1.75 -18.20
N LYS A 144 -11.35 1.55 -19.37
CA LYS A 144 -10.30 2.45 -19.87
C LYS A 144 -10.79 3.88 -20.06
N THR A 145 -12.00 4.04 -20.61
CA THR A 145 -12.61 5.37 -20.81
C THR A 145 -13.00 6.02 -19.49
N PHE A 146 -13.58 5.25 -18.57
CA PHE A 146 -13.94 5.70 -17.22
C PHE A 146 -12.71 6.20 -16.44
N LEU A 147 -11.64 5.40 -16.38
CA LEU A 147 -10.39 5.79 -15.70
C LEU A 147 -9.74 7.00 -16.37
N GLY A 148 -9.79 7.08 -17.70
CA GLY A 148 -9.33 8.25 -18.45
C GLY A 148 -10.12 9.53 -18.12
N ASN A 149 -11.44 9.43 -17.94
CA ASN A 149 -12.28 10.57 -17.54
C ASN A 149 -11.93 11.09 -16.13
N LEU A 150 -11.46 10.20 -15.23
CA LEU A 150 -10.94 10.60 -13.92
C LEU A 150 -9.54 11.22 -13.97
N GLY A 151 -8.87 11.17 -15.14
CA GLY A 151 -7.54 11.76 -15.35
C GLY A 151 -6.37 10.79 -15.22
N HIS A 152 -6.63 9.48 -15.12
CA HIS A 152 -5.58 8.47 -15.06
C HIS A 152 -5.11 8.05 -16.45
N ALA A 153 -3.83 7.72 -16.58
CA ALA A 153 -3.30 7.05 -17.75
C ALA A 153 -3.41 5.53 -17.59
N VAL A 154 -4.22 4.88 -18.43
CA VAL A 154 -4.29 3.41 -18.44
C VAL A 154 -3.19 2.84 -19.33
N VAL A 155 -2.42 1.90 -18.79
CA VAL A 155 -1.31 1.25 -19.49
C VAL A 155 -1.55 -0.25 -19.62
N GLU A 156 -1.10 -0.82 -20.75
CA GLU A 156 -1.21 -2.27 -20.99
C GLU A 156 -0.10 -3.02 -20.27
N ALA A 157 -0.39 -4.20 -19.74
CA ALA A 157 0.63 -5.08 -19.19
C ALA A 157 1.61 -5.57 -20.28
N PRO A 158 2.94 -5.61 -20.01
CA PRO A 158 3.62 -5.30 -18.74
C PRO A 158 4.20 -3.87 -18.65
N ALA A 159 3.77 -2.92 -19.48
CA ALA A 159 4.41 -1.60 -19.62
C ALA A 159 4.42 -0.77 -18.32
N GLY A 160 3.49 -1.03 -17.40
CA GLY A 160 3.47 -0.41 -16.09
C GLY A 160 4.70 -0.75 -15.24
N ASN A 161 5.37 -1.88 -15.47
CA ASN A 161 6.54 -2.29 -14.68
C ASN A 161 7.67 -1.25 -14.83
N ASP A 162 7.85 -0.71 -16.04
CA ASP A 162 8.86 0.32 -16.34
C ASP A 162 8.55 1.67 -15.67
N LEU A 163 7.33 1.85 -15.17
CA LEU A 163 6.93 3.06 -14.45
C LEU A 163 7.34 3.05 -12.99
N VAL A 164 7.70 1.89 -12.43
CA VAL A 164 8.12 1.75 -11.04
C VAL A 164 9.56 2.22 -10.87
N THR A 165 9.71 3.29 -10.09
CA THR A 165 10.99 3.94 -9.81
C THR A 165 11.14 4.23 -8.30
N PRO A 166 12.33 4.63 -7.83
CA PRO A 166 12.52 5.07 -6.45
C PRO A 166 11.72 6.30 -6.03
N THR A 167 10.99 6.96 -6.94
CA THR A 167 10.09 8.11 -6.69
C THR A 167 8.61 7.77 -6.90
N THR A 168 8.29 6.47 -6.94
CA THR A 168 6.94 5.98 -7.23
C THR A 168 6.18 5.63 -5.95
N PHE A 169 4.89 5.96 -5.91
CA PHE A 169 3.90 5.31 -5.07
C PHE A 169 3.32 4.11 -5.83
N PHE A 170 3.62 2.90 -5.36
CA PHE A 170 3.03 1.67 -5.88
C PHE A 170 1.84 1.26 -5.01
N PHE A 171 0.67 1.13 -5.64
CA PHE A 171 -0.52 0.58 -5.04
C PHE A 171 -0.89 -0.70 -5.78
N GLY A 172 -0.99 -1.81 -5.07
CA GLY A 172 -1.40 -3.06 -5.66
C GLY A 172 -1.84 -3.99 -4.55
N VAL A 173 -3.13 -4.04 -4.31
CA VAL A 173 -3.73 -4.83 -3.22
C VAL A 173 -4.06 -6.22 -3.76
N HIS A 174 -3.71 -7.27 -3.00
CA HIS A 174 -4.00 -8.67 -3.32
C HIS A 174 -3.45 -9.18 -4.66
N LEU A 175 -2.31 -8.65 -5.10
CA LEU A 175 -1.66 -9.13 -6.32
C LEU A 175 -1.01 -10.49 -6.12
N TYR A 176 -0.93 -11.25 -7.21
CA TYR A 176 -0.11 -12.45 -7.23
C TYR A 176 1.36 -12.09 -7.08
N LYS A 177 2.10 -12.94 -6.36
CA LYS A 177 3.55 -12.85 -6.15
C LYS A 177 4.36 -12.56 -7.41
N GLY A 178 4.01 -13.20 -8.54
CA GLY A 178 4.68 -12.96 -9.82
C GLY A 178 4.57 -11.51 -10.30
N VAL A 179 3.44 -10.86 -10.04
CA VAL A 179 3.22 -9.46 -10.43
C VAL A 179 4.10 -8.52 -9.61
N TYR A 180 4.22 -8.73 -8.29
CA TYR A 180 5.16 -7.95 -7.48
C TYR A 180 6.60 -8.16 -7.91
N LYS A 181 6.99 -9.42 -8.14
CA LYS A 181 8.35 -9.76 -8.60
C LYS A 181 8.69 -9.03 -9.89
N GLU A 182 7.78 -9.01 -10.86
CA GLU A 182 7.99 -8.32 -12.12
C GLU A 182 8.00 -6.79 -11.97
N ALA A 183 7.10 -6.23 -11.15
CA ALA A 183 7.02 -4.79 -10.92
C ALA A 183 8.26 -4.22 -10.20
N PHE A 184 8.87 -5.01 -9.30
CA PHE A 184 9.99 -4.57 -8.47
C PHE A 184 11.37 -5.03 -8.96
N ALA A 185 11.43 -5.75 -10.09
CA ALA A 185 12.65 -6.34 -10.62
C ALA A 185 13.80 -5.32 -10.85
N ASN A 186 13.46 -4.07 -11.19
CA ASN A 186 14.44 -3.03 -11.47
C ASN A 186 14.62 -2.05 -10.31
N HIS A 187 13.53 -1.64 -9.67
CA HIS A 187 13.51 -0.61 -8.64
C HIS A 187 12.44 -0.89 -7.58
N LEU A 188 12.74 -0.52 -6.33
CA LEU A 188 11.75 -0.48 -5.25
C LEU A 188 11.11 0.92 -5.18
N PRO A 189 9.78 1.00 -4.97
CA PRO A 189 9.06 2.28 -4.89
C PRO A 189 9.37 3.04 -3.59
N ALA A 190 9.11 4.35 -3.54
CA ALA A 190 9.23 5.14 -2.31
C ALA A 190 8.12 4.81 -1.29
N LEU A 191 6.91 4.60 -1.80
CA LEU A 191 5.73 4.19 -1.04
C LEU A 191 5.16 2.93 -1.69
N PHE A 192 4.95 1.88 -0.90
CA PHE A 192 4.34 0.64 -1.34
C PHE A 192 3.13 0.32 -0.47
N ILE A 193 1.97 0.11 -1.09
CA ILE A 193 0.77 -0.39 -0.42
C ILE A 193 0.31 -1.63 -1.16
N GLY A 194 0.26 -2.75 -0.45
CA GLY A 194 -0.12 -4.04 -1.01
C GLY A 194 -0.14 -5.14 0.04
N THR A 195 -0.15 -6.39 -0.42
CA THR A 195 -0.17 -7.56 0.47
C THR A 195 1.07 -7.59 1.36
N GLY A 196 0.85 -7.53 2.67
CA GLY A 196 1.91 -7.48 3.68
C GLY A 196 2.73 -8.76 3.75
N TRP A 197 3.97 -8.64 4.22
CA TRP A 197 4.92 -9.75 4.36
C TRP A 197 4.34 -10.95 5.11
N ASP A 198 3.59 -10.71 6.19
CA ASP A 198 3.07 -11.77 7.06
C ASP A 198 2.13 -12.71 6.30
N ALA A 199 1.42 -12.21 5.28
CA ALA A 199 0.61 -13.02 4.38
C ALA A 199 1.48 -14.00 3.57
N TRP A 200 2.63 -13.54 3.10
CA TRP A 200 3.55 -14.32 2.30
C TRP A 200 4.37 -15.32 3.13
N GLU A 201 4.77 -14.94 4.34
CA GLU A 201 5.51 -15.82 5.25
C GLU A 201 4.71 -17.07 5.62
N SER A 202 3.38 -16.93 5.71
CA SER A 202 2.49 -18.07 5.92
C SER A 202 2.44 -19.06 4.74
N MET A 203 2.90 -18.66 3.55
CA MET A 203 2.97 -19.52 2.37
C MET A 203 4.28 -20.31 2.35
N MET A 204 4.20 -21.60 2.00
CA MET A 204 5.27 -22.59 2.12
C MET A 204 6.56 -22.32 1.29
N THR A 205 6.64 -21.24 0.49
CA THR A 205 7.81 -20.93 -0.36
C THR A 205 8.07 -19.42 -0.50
N SER A 206 9.24 -18.95 -0.04
CA SER A 206 9.66 -17.55 -0.20
C SER A 206 10.18 -17.21 -1.60
N ASP A 207 10.52 -18.20 -2.44
CA ASP A 207 11.19 -18.03 -3.75
C ASP A 207 10.59 -16.97 -4.67
N GLY A 208 11.27 -15.83 -4.91
CA GLY A 208 10.75 -14.74 -5.74
C GLY A 208 9.91 -13.70 -4.99
N LEU A 209 10.23 -13.48 -3.72
CA LEU A 209 9.75 -12.35 -2.90
C LEU A 209 10.94 -11.57 -2.33
N ASP A 210 12.11 -11.65 -2.96
CA ASP A 210 13.35 -11.07 -2.44
C ASP A 210 13.20 -9.55 -2.28
N GLU A 211 12.52 -8.90 -3.24
CA GLU A 211 12.20 -7.48 -3.24
C GLU A 211 11.23 -7.08 -2.11
N ILE A 212 10.16 -7.85 -1.91
CA ILE A 212 9.20 -7.59 -0.81
C ILE A 212 9.88 -7.85 0.54
N GLN A 213 10.77 -8.85 0.62
CA GLN A 213 11.55 -9.12 1.82
C GLN A 213 12.53 -7.97 2.12
N GLU A 214 13.15 -7.38 1.10
CA GLU A 214 13.99 -6.20 1.24
C GLU A 214 13.18 -5.01 1.75
N ILE A 215 12.00 -4.74 1.17
CA ILE A 215 11.07 -3.71 1.65
C ILE A 215 10.72 -3.94 3.13
N GLN A 216 10.33 -5.16 3.50
CA GLN A 216 9.98 -5.54 4.87
C GLN A 216 11.10 -5.25 5.89
N LYS A 217 12.37 -5.41 5.46
CA LYS A 217 13.56 -5.18 6.27
C LYS A 217 13.98 -3.71 6.35
N THR A 218 13.77 -2.94 5.28
CA THR A 218 14.37 -1.61 5.11
C THR A 218 13.38 -0.44 5.20
N TYR A 219 12.09 -0.69 5.09
CA TYR A 219 11.05 0.35 5.10
C TYR A 219 10.40 0.44 6.49
N GLU A 220 9.97 1.64 6.85
CA GLU A 220 8.97 1.78 7.91
C GLU A 220 7.61 1.30 7.38
N ARG A 221 6.75 0.84 8.30
CA ARG A 221 5.47 0.25 7.92
C ARG A 221 4.41 0.32 9.01
N CYS A 222 3.16 0.28 8.59
CA CYS A 222 1.99 0.07 9.44
C CYS A 222 0.91 -0.74 8.69
N GLU A 223 0.00 -1.35 9.45
CA GLU A 223 -1.18 -2.01 8.86
C GLU A 223 -2.06 -0.98 8.15
N PHE A 224 -2.63 -1.38 7.00
CA PHE A 224 -3.60 -0.53 6.32
C PHE A 224 -4.88 -0.46 7.16
N PRO A 225 -5.42 0.75 7.45
CA PRO A 225 -6.66 0.89 8.20
C PRO A 225 -7.84 0.21 7.50
N GLU A 226 -8.53 -0.70 8.21
CA GLU A 226 -9.68 -1.45 7.69
C GLU A 226 -10.89 -1.35 8.63
N GLU A 227 -12.09 -1.36 8.07
CA GLU A 227 -13.33 -1.46 8.84
C GLU A 227 -13.61 -2.88 9.31
N LYS A 228 -14.28 -3.00 10.46
CA LYS A 228 -14.59 -4.32 11.02
C LYS A 228 -15.48 -5.12 10.06
N TYR A 229 -15.03 -6.32 9.68
CA TYR A 229 -15.68 -7.24 8.73
C TYR A 229 -15.63 -6.82 7.25
N ASP A 230 -14.92 -5.74 6.91
CA ASP A 230 -14.51 -5.54 5.52
C ASP A 230 -13.35 -6.51 5.21
N THR A 231 -13.17 -6.81 3.92
CA THR A 231 -12.06 -7.64 3.43
C THR A 231 -11.31 -6.99 2.28
N VAL A 232 -11.75 -5.81 1.81
CA VAL A 232 -11.16 -5.10 0.67
C VAL A 232 -9.68 -4.82 0.88
N PHE A 233 -9.27 -4.56 2.13
CA PHE A 233 -7.88 -4.27 2.49
C PHE A 233 -7.29 -5.31 3.43
N SER A 234 -7.93 -6.48 3.56
CA SER A 234 -7.42 -7.56 4.40
C SER A 234 -5.96 -7.90 4.06
N MET A 235 -5.12 -8.04 5.09
CA MET A 235 -3.69 -8.34 4.92
C MET A 235 -2.91 -7.27 4.12
N THR A 236 -3.41 -6.03 4.06
CA THR A 236 -2.72 -4.93 3.37
C THR A 236 -1.83 -4.17 4.34
N THR A 237 -0.66 -3.76 3.89
CA THR A 237 0.32 -3.00 4.68
C THR A 237 0.79 -1.79 3.89
N ILE A 238 1.02 -0.69 4.60
CA ILE A 238 1.62 0.54 4.07
C ILE A 238 3.10 0.52 4.43
N TYR A 239 3.97 0.66 3.43
CA TYR A 239 5.42 0.70 3.55
C TYR A 239 5.96 2.01 2.97
N TRP A 240 6.82 2.72 3.68
CA TRP A 240 7.49 3.91 3.15
C TRP A 240 8.98 3.93 3.47
N LYS A 241 9.75 4.43 2.53
CA LYS A 241 11.18 4.68 2.72
C LYS A 241 11.34 5.96 3.53
N THR A 242 12.10 5.90 4.62
CA THR A 242 12.42 7.12 5.37
C THR A 242 13.53 7.88 4.65
N THR A 243 13.39 9.21 4.60
CA THR A 243 14.45 10.06 4.07
C THR A 243 15.50 10.21 5.15
N GLY A 244 16.38 9.22 5.27
CA GLY A 244 17.50 9.32 6.19
C GLY A 244 18.37 10.52 5.82
N GLU A 245 18.54 11.48 6.73
CA GLU A 245 19.86 12.10 6.86
C GLU A 245 20.84 10.94 6.94
N ALA A 246 21.81 10.90 6.02
CA ALA A 246 22.85 9.90 6.02
C ALA A 246 23.44 9.84 7.44
N LYS A 247 23.12 8.77 8.19
CA LYS A 247 23.80 8.46 9.44
C LYS A 247 25.19 7.99 9.07
N GLU A 248 26.06 8.95 8.79
CA GLU A 248 27.50 8.78 8.81
C GLU A 248 27.87 8.48 10.27
N GLY A 249 28.28 7.25 10.54
CA GLY A 249 28.47 6.77 11.91
C GLY A 249 29.01 5.35 11.94
N GLU A 250 30.09 5.09 11.22
CA GLU A 250 30.94 3.94 11.51
C GLU A 250 31.92 4.34 12.63
N GLU A 251 31.52 4.06 13.87
CA GLU A 251 32.40 4.10 15.04
C GLU A 251 33.50 3.04 14.89
N ILE A 252 34.72 3.49 14.61
CA ILE A 252 35.92 2.69 14.90
C ILE A 252 36.13 2.75 16.42
N LYS A 253 35.90 1.61 17.08
CA LYS A 253 36.40 1.35 18.43
C LYS A 253 37.91 1.17 18.37
N ASP A 254 38.66 2.00 19.10
CA ASP A 254 39.99 1.63 19.55
C ASP A 254 40.19 2.04 21.02
N GLU A 255 40.50 1.03 21.84
CA GLU A 255 40.80 1.16 23.26
C GLU A 255 42.32 1.36 23.43
N GLY A 256 42.73 2.46 24.07
CA GLY A 256 44.15 2.70 24.37
C GLY A 256 44.38 3.67 25.53
N LYS A 257 44.57 3.12 26.74
CA LYS A 257 44.97 3.83 27.98
C LYS A 257 46.20 4.73 27.80
N SER A 258 46.17 5.92 28.39
CA SER A 258 47.15 6.29 29.44
C SER A 258 46.81 7.58 30.19
N LYS A 259 47.04 7.52 31.51
CA LYS A 259 46.89 8.58 32.52
C LYS A 259 47.99 9.63 32.38
N VAL A 260 47.67 10.93 32.57
CA VAL A 260 48.50 11.85 33.37
C VAL A 260 47.62 12.88 34.08
N LYS A 261 47.79 12.95 35.41
CA LYS A 261 47.29 14.00 36.31
C LYS A 261 48.04 15.31 36.06
N VAL A 262 47.35 16.45 36.01
CA VAL A 262 47.87 17.69 36.62
C VAL A 262 46.74 18.38 37.39
N LYS A 263 47.11 18.77 38.60
CA LYS A 263 46.32 19.34 39.68
C LYS A 263 46.69 20.83 39.74
N VAL A 264 45.73 21.74 39.62
CA VAL A 264 45.88 23.11 40.11
C VAL A 264 44.59 23.51 40.83
N LYS A 265 44.74 23.77 42.12
CA LYS A 265 43.82 24.53 42.98
C LYS A 265 43.92 26.00 42.60
N GLU A 266 42.83 26.75 42.62
CA GLU A 266 42.68 27.85 43.59
C GLU A 266 41.23 28.30 43.72
N GLU A 267 40.87 28.57 44.97
CA GLU A 267 39.61 29.11 45.47
C GLU A 267 39.51 30.61 45.16
N SER A 268 38.29 31.17 45.16
CA SER A 268 37.92 32.26 46.09
C SER A 268 36.50 32.80 45.84
N ASN A 269 35.66 32.67 46.87
CA ASN A 269 34.62 33.57 47.41
C ASN A 269 33.56 34.21 46.48
N ARG A 270 32.25 34.03 46.68
CA ARG A 270 31.33 34.26 47.83
C ARG A 270 30.82 35.71 47.97
N ALA A 271 29.50 35.83 47.71
CA ALA A 271 28.47 36.70 48.31
C ALA A 271 28.44 38.21 48.01
N GLY A 272 27.23 38.76 47.87
CA GLY A 272 27.01 40.21 48.03
C GLY A 272 25.74 40.80 47.40
N THR A 273 24.61 40.60 48.07
CA THR A 273 23.24 41.11 47.92
C THR A 273 23.04 42.65 47.87
N LYS A 274 22.01 43.11 47.10
CA LYS A 274 21.13 44.33 47.25
C LYS A 274 21.80 45.73 47.11
N GLU A 275 21.16 46.82 46.64
CA GLU A 275 19.78 47.33 46.75
C GLU A 275 19.57 48.55 45.80
N LYS A 276 18.34 48.77 45.29
CA LYS A 276 17.58 50.06 45.15
C LYS A 276 18.14 51.23 44.28
N ASP A 277 17.37 52.14 43.65
CA ASP A 277 15.97 52.60 43.79
C ASP A 277 15.53 53.40 42.51
N GLU A 278 14.21 53.48 42.32
CA GLU A 278 13.38 54.59 41.78
C GLU A 278 13.51 55.07 40.31
N ASP A 279 12.41 54.99 39.53
CA ASP A 279 11.52 56.15 39.35
C ASP A 279 10.14 55.74 38.77
N GLU A 280 9.12 56.51 39.14
CA GLU A 280 7.69 56.17 39.11
C GLU A 280 6.92 56.97 38.03
N LEU A 281 5.78 56.42 37.60
CA LEU A 281 4.54 57.13 37.24
C LEU A 281 4.47 58.03 35.97
N SER A 282 3.71 57.52 34.98
CA SER A 282 2.39 58.08 34.52
C SER A 282 2.20 58.63 33.10
N LYS A 283 0.94 58.43 32.66
CA LYS A 283 0.15 59.01 31.54
C LYS A 283 0.36 58.30 30.20
N LYS A 284 -0.49 57.37 29.73
CA LYS A 284 -1.97 57.28 29.65
C LYS A 284 -2.61 58.44 28.86
N LEU A 285 -3.46 58.03 27.89
CA LEU A 285 -4.39 58.79 27.05
C LEU A 285 -3.75 59.31 25.74
N GLU A 286 -4.35 59.20 24.56
CA GLU A 286 -5.78 59.25 24.26
C GLU A 286 -6.10 58.68 22.86
N SER A 287 -7.29 58.09 22.77
CA SER A 287 -8.03 57.78 21.53
C SER A 287 -8.66 59.04 20.94
N THR A 288 -9.28 58.91 19.74
CA THR A 288 -10.33 59.79 19.14
C THR A 288 -9.73 61.00 18.38
N THR A 289 -10.02 61.33 17.11
CA THR A 289 -11.09 60.98 16.15
C THR A 289 -10.90 61.71 14.79
N ILE A 290 -11.63 61.28 13.75
CA ILE A 290 -12.31 62.10 12.67
C ILE A 290 -11.39 62.81 11.64
N SER A 291 -11.65 62.89 10.32
CA SER A 291 -12.77 62.54 9.43
C SER A 291 -12.29 62.64 7.96
N GLU A 292 -12.94 61.93 7.04
CA GLU A 292 -13.86 62.49 6.01
C GLU A 292 -14.80 61.40 5.49
#